data_AF-A0AAW0N1I4-F1
#
_entry.id   AF-A0AAW0N1I4-F1
#
_cell.length_a   1.000
_cell.length_b   1.000
_cell.length_c   1.000
_cell.angle_alpha   90.00
_cell.angle_beta   90.00
_cell.angle_gamma   90.00
#
_symmetry.space_group_name_H-M   'P 1'
#
loop_
_entity.id
_entity.type
_entity.pdbx_description
1 polymer ?
#
loop_
_entity_poly.entity_id
_entity_poly.type
_entity_poly.pdbx_seq_one_letter_code
_entity_poly.pdbx_strand_id
1 'polypeptide(L)'
;MKDVSKMVKVLNRSTEENAINAPQKQIGFYENVLKEVQKKEEERPAAHVLGRFVNDHAHKTLKWEPRLGRAFTAGGVVYRMEDGALQVNQTGLYYIYCRVELIFRTCQSTSSFDHAVFVRRASHSSPLTLMHTHRSGFCPPNHGRGWTTDSFLGSAYICRKTTEC
;
A
#
# COMPACT_ATOMS: atom_id res chain seq x y z
N MET A 1 26.75 -58.34 -0.07
CA MET A 1 26.62 -57.15 0.81
C MET A 1 27.47 -55.95 0.38
N LYS A 2 28.65 -56.11 -0.23
CA LYS A 2 29.52 -54.98 -0.64
C LYS A 2 28.94 -54.14 -1.80
N ASP A 3 28.20 -54.74 -2.72
CA ASP A 3 27.63 -54.03 -3.89
C ASP A 3 26.46 -53.11 -3.56
N VAL A 4 25.62 -53.48 -2.59
CA VAL A 4 24.45 -52.67 -2.18
C VAL A 4 24.90 -51.34 -1.55
N SER A 5 25.97 -51.37 -0.75
CA SER A 5 26.54 -50.16 -0.14
C SER A 5 27.12 -49.19 -1.18
N LYS A 6 27.67 -49.72 -2.28
CA LYS A 6 28.21 -48.91 -3.38
C LYS A 6 27.09 -48.25 -4.18
N MET A 7 25.99 -48.97 -4.44
CA MET A 7 24.80 -48.43 -5.10
C MET A 7 24.12 -47.33 -4.28
N VAL A 8 23.95 -47.52 -2.97
CA VAL A 8 23.34 -46.51 -2.07
C VAL A 8 24.16 -45.21 -2.05
N LYS A 9 25.50 -45.30 -2.05
CA LYS A 9 26.37 -44.11 -2.12
C LYS A 9 26.25 -43.37 -3.46
N VAL A 10 26.09 -44.08 -4.57
CA VAL A 10 25.91 -43.48 -5.91
C VAL A 10 24.55 -42.80 -6.02
N LEU A 11 23.48 -43.44 -5.51
CA LEU A 11 22.15 -42.84 -5.45
C LEU A 11 22.15 -41.57 -4.58
N ASN A 12 22.74 -41.61 -3.39
CA ASN A 12 22.81 -40.43 -2.51
C ASN A 12 23.60 -39.27 -3.12
N ARG A 13 24.71 -39.56 -3.80
CA ARG A 13 25.50 -38.55 -4.52
C ARG A 13 24.72 -37.94 -5.69
N SER A 14 23.98 -38.76 -6.44
CA SER A 14 23.13 -38.26 -7.54
C SER A 14 21.94 -37.42 -7.06
N THR A 15 21.39 -37.70 -5.87
CA THR A 15 20.34 -36.88 -5.27
C THR A 15 20.85 -35.54 -4.73
N GLU A 16 22.07 -35.48 -4.21
CA GLU A 16 22.71 -34.23 -3.78
C GLU A 16 23.08 -33.33 -4.97
N GLU A 17 23.65 -33.90 -6.04
CA GLU A 17 23.98 -33.18 -7.28
C GLU A 17 22.70 -32.67 -7.99
N ASN A 18 21.60 -33.42 -7.97
CA ASN A 18 20.30 -32.96 -8.49
C ASN A 18 19.65 -31.88 -7.60
N ALA A 19 19.90 -31.87 -6.30
CA ALA A 19 19.38 -30.86 -5.37
C ALA A 19 20.11 -29.50 -5.49
N ILE A 20 21.30 -29.46 -6.10
CA ILE A 20 22.04 -28.22 -6.40
C ILE A 20 21.54 -27.59 -7.72
N ASN A 21 21.08 -28.42 -8.66
CA ASN A 21 20.56 -27.99 -9.96
C ASN A 21 19.04 -27.74 -9.98
N ALA A 22 18.39 -27.72 -8.83
CA ALA A 22 16.98 -27.38 -8.74
C ALA A 22 16.78 -25.92 -9.23
N PRO A 23 15.87 -25.66 -10.19
CA PRO A 23 15.72 -24.35 -10.83
C PRO A 23 15.44 -23.22 -9.81
N GLN A 24 14.83 -23.56 -8.68
CA GLN A 24 14.63 -22.68 -7.54
C GLN A 24 15.97 -22.11 -7.00
N LYS A 25 17.00 -22.93 -6.83
CA LYS A 25 18.28 -22.46 -6.25
C LYS A 25 19.11 -21.60 -7.22
N GLN A 26 18.94 -21.75 -8.53
CA GLN A 26 19.68 -20.96 -9.53
C GLN A 26 19.23 -19.49 -9.60
N ILE A 27 18.02 -19.16 -9.14
CA ILE A 27 17.53 -17.78 -9.02
C ILE A 27 17.65 -17.23 -7.59
N GLY A 28 18.36 -17.93 -6.69
CA GLY A 28 18.48 -17.56 -5.27
C GLY A 28 17.23 -17.87 -4.44
N PHE A 29 16.32 -18.71 -4.92
CA PHE A 29 15.09 -19.12 -4.23
C PHE A 29 15.41 -20.21 -3.20
N TYR A 30 15.84 -19.77 -2.00
CA TYR A 30 15.95 -20.65 -0.84
C TYR A 30 14.63 -20.61 -0.06
N GLU A 31 13.91 -21.73 0.01
CA GLU A 31 12.64 -21.85 0.75
C GLU A 31 12.72 -21.34 2.19
N ASN A 32 13.87 -21.53 2.84
CA ASN A 32 14.11 -21.09 4.21
C ASN A 32 14.18 -19.55 4.30
N VAL A 33 14.83 -18.92 3.32
CA VAL A 33 14.93 -17.46 3.20
C VAL A 33 13.56 -16.87 2.87
N LEU A 34 12.76 -17.53 2.04
CA LEU A 34 11.39 -17.09 1.77
C LEU A 34 10.48 -17.20 2.99
N LYS A 35 10.57 -18.28 3.76
CA LYS A 35 9.80 -18.43 5.01
C LYS A 35 10.19 -17.37 6.05
N GLU A 36 11.47 -17.01 6.13
CA GLU A 36 11.94 -15.93 7.00
C GLU A 36 11.56 -14.54 6.48
N VAL A 37 11.66 -14.28 5.17
CA VAL A 37 11.22 -13.04 4.54
C VAL A 37 9.70 -12.88 4.67
N GLN A 38 8.92 -13.94 4.45
CA GLN A 38 7.47 -13.95 4.61
C GLN A 38 7.08 -13.65 6.07
N LYS A 39 7.71 -14.31 7.06
CA LYS A 39 7.49 -13.98 8.48
C LYS A 39 7.81 -12.53 8.81
N LYS A 40 8.89 -11.98 8.24
CA LYS A 40 9.33 -10.60 8.49
C LYS A 40 8.48 -9.56 7.73
N GLU A 41 7.93 -9.92 6.57
CA GLU A 41 6.99 -9.11 5.80
C GLU A 41 5.61 -9.06 6.47
N GLU A 42 5.15 -10.15 7.07
CA GLU A 42 3.90 -10.19 7.84
C GLU A 42 3.94 -9.25 9.06
N GLU A 43 5.13 -8.98 9.61
CA GLU A 43 5.34 -8.05 10.73
C GLU A 43 5.50 -6.59 10.30
N ARG A 44 5.87 -6.28 9.05
CA ARG A 44 6.16 -4.91 8.63
C ARG A 44 4.86 -4.10 8.49
N PRO A 45 4.72 -2.97 9.21
CA PRO A 45 3.56 -2.10 9.07
C PRO A 45 3.38 -1.61 7.63
N ALA A 46 2.28 -1.98 6.98
CA ALA A 46 1.97 -1.58 5.61
C ALA A 46 0.46 -1.60 5.35
N ALA A 47 0.00 -0.74 4.46
CA ALA A 47 -1.36 -0.78 3.94
C ALA A 47 -1.43 -0.27 2.51
N HIS A 48 -2.36 -0.83 1.75
CA HIS A 48 -2.82 -0.32 0.47
C HIS A 48 -4.34 -0.41 0.48
N VAL A 49 -5.03 0.72 0.37
CA VAL A 49 -6.50 0.77 0.38
C VAL A 49 -7.01 1.32 -0.95
N LEU A 50 -8.16 0.83 -1.39
CA LEU A 50 -8.73 1.19 -2.69
C LEU A 50 -9.92 2.12 -2.54
N GLY A 51 -10.19 2.95 -3.54
CA GLY A 51 -11.33 3.88 -3.51
C GLY A 51 -12.65 3.15 -3.32
N ARG A 52 -13.47 3.61 -2.37
CA ARG A 52 -14.81 3.06 -2.12
C ARG A 52 -15.86 4.13 -2.38
N PHE A 53 -16.81 3.81 -3.26
CA PHE A 53 -17.96 4.66 -3.50
C PHE A 53 -18.91 4.60 -2.30
N VAL A 54 -19.07 5.74 -1.63
CA VAL A 54 -20.06 5.93 -0.57
C VAL A 54 -20.87 7.16 -0.95
N ASN A 55 -22.17 6.99 -1.21
CA ASN A 55 -23.09 8.08 -1.57
C ASN A 55 -23.50 8.93 -0.36
N ASP A 56 -22.59 9.12 0.59
CA ASP A 56 -22.83 9.93 1.78
C ASP A 56 -21.97 11.20 1.72
N HIS A 57 -22.62 12.31 1.38
CA HIS A 57 -22.01 13.63 1.31
C HIS A 57 -21.67 14.20 2.71
N ALA A 58 -22.02 13.51 3.81
CA ALA A 58 -21.74 13.97 5.16
C ALA A 58 -20.29 13.75 5.61
N HIS A 59 -19.50 12.94 4.88
CA HIS A 59 -18.13 12.62 5.28
C HIS A 59 -17.12 13.68 4.83
N LYS A 60 -16.26 14.10 5.77
CA LYS A 60 -15.16 15.05 5.53
C LYS A 60 -13.92 14.42 4.86
N THR A 61 -13.91 13.11 4.67
CA THR A 61 -12.79 12.31 4.14
C THR A 61 -13.29 11.24 3.19
N LEU A 62 -12.41 10.84 2.26
CA LEU A 62 -12.67 9.71 1.37
C LEU A 62 -12.76 8.41 2.17
N LYS A 63 -13.63 7.50 1.70
CA LYS A 63 -13.76 6.14 2.22
C LYS A 63 -13.01 5.18 1.31
N TRP A 64 -12.50 4.12 1.92
CA TRP A 64 -11.61 3.18 1.28
C TRP A 64 -12.03 1.74 1.56
N GLU A 65 -11.72 0.85 0.63
CA GLU A 65 -11.87 -0.58 0.77
C GLU A 65 -10.51 -1.15 1.26
N PRO A 66 -10.46 -1.73 2.48
CA PRO A 66 -9.20 -2.18 3.08
C PRO A 66 -8.83 -3.64 2.83
N ARG A 67 -9.75 -4.49 2.33
CA ARG A 67 -9.55 -5.95 2.28
C ARG A 67 -9.85 -6.61 0.93
N LEU A 68 -10.70 -6.02 0.11
CA LEU A 68 -11.11 -6.64 -1.15
C LEU A 68 -10.15 -6.33 -2.30
N GLY A 69 -9.95 -7.32 -3.18
CA GLY A 69 -9.11 -7.18 -4.37
C GLY A 69 -7.62 -7.05 -4.03
N ARG A 70 -7.01 -5.94 -4.44
CA ARG A 70 -5.58 -5.65 -4.18
C ARG A 70 -5.36 -4.86 -2.88
N ALA A 71 -6.42 -4.57 -2.13
CA ALA A 71 -6.33 -3.87 -0.86
C ALA A 71 -5.83 -4.79 0.26
N PHE A 72 -5.04 -4.24 1.16
CA PHE A 72 -4.58 -4.93 2.36
C PHE A 72 -4.20 -3.97 3.48
N THR A 73 -4.21 -4.49 4.71
CA THR A 73 -3.60 -3.91 5.90
C THR A 73 -2.77 -4.98 6.60
N ALA A 74 -1.53 -4.68 6.97
CA ALA A 74 -0.57 -5.64 7.54
C ALA A 74 0.31 -4.98 8.61
N GLY A 75 1.01 -5.80 9.40
CA GLY A 75 1.98 -5.33 10.40
C GLY A 75 1.40 -4.35 11.43
N GLY A 76 0.11 -4.50 11.78
CA GLY A 76 -0.53 -3.68 12.79
C GLY A 76 -1.04 -2.30 12.34
N VAL A 77 -1.06 -2.04 11.02
CA VAL A 77 -1.84 -0.93 10.47
C VAL A 77 -3.33 -1.30 10.48
N VAL A 78 -4.18 -0.42 10.99
CA VAL A 78 -5.63 -0.64 11.12
C VAL A 78 -6.40 0.41 10.31
N TYR A 79 -7.41 -0.03 9.56
CA TYR A 79 -8.34 0.86 8.88
C TYR A 79 -9.52 1.23 9.79
N ARG A 80 -9.78 2.53 9.99
CA ARG A 80 -10.92 3.04 10.77
C ARG A 80 -12.10 3.34 9.84
N MET A 81 -13.17 2.55 9.97
CA MET A 81 -14.37 2.69 9.12
C MET A 81 -15.09 4.04 9.32
N GLU A 82 -15.05 4.60 10.52
CA GLU A 82 -15.79 5.80 10.94
C GLU A 82 -15.36 7.07 10.19
N ASP A 83 -14.06 7.25 9.97
CA ASP A 83 -13.46 8.44 9.37
C ASP A 83 -12.51 8.13 8.19
N GLY A 84 -12.38 6.85 7.84
CA GLY A 84 -11.55 6.40 6.71
C GLY A 84 -10.05 6.53 6.94
N ALA A 85 -9.60 6.73 8.19
CA ALA A 85 -8.19 6.86 8.52
C ALA A 85 -7.47 5.51 8.51
N LEU A 86 -6.17 5.55 8.24
CA LEU A 86 -5.25 4.50 8.61
C LEU A 86 -4.68 4.86 10.01
N GLN A 87 -4.42 3.83 10.82
CA GLN A 87 -3.87 4.00 12.15
C GLN A 87 -2.68 3.06 12.29
N VAL A 88 -1.54 3.63 12.67
CA VAL A 88 -0.31 2.86 12.90
C VAL A 88 -0.15 2.54 14.40
N ASN A 89 0.21 1.29 14.70
CA ASN A 89 0.45 0.85 16.07
C ASN A 89 1.93 0.96 16.50
N GLN A 90 2.82 1.34 15.58
CA GLN A 90 4.26 1.47 15.78
C GLN A 90 4.75 2.85 15.33
N THR A 91 5.59 3.48 16.15
CA THR A 91 6.31 4.70 15.74
C THR A 91 7.38 4.33 14.73
N GLY A 92 7.49 5.08 13.64
CA GLY A 92 8.48 4.78 12.60
C GLY A 92 8.44 5.76 11.44
N LEU A 93 9.34 5.55 10.48
CA LEU A 93 9.34 6.26 9.21
C LEU A 93 8.46 5.50 8.21
N TYR A 94 7.42 6.16 7.71
CA TYR A 94 6.45 5.59 6.77
C TYR A 94 6.50 6.37 5.46
N TYR A 95 6.51 5.65 4.35
CA TYR A 95 6.25 6.24 3.05
C TYR A 95 4.74 6.25 2.81
N ILE A 96 4.16 7.44 2.80
CA ILE A 96 2.72 7.65 2.64
C ILE A 96 2.48 8.14 1.23
N TYR A 97 1.50 7.56 0.54
CA TYR A 97 1.09 8.00 -0.78
C TYR A 97 -0.43 7.95 -0.94
N CYS A 98 -0.95 8.79 -1.83
CA CYS A 98 -2.35 8.81 -2.21
C CYS A 98 -2.47 9.20 -3.68
N ARG A 99 -3.29 8.46 -4.43
CA ARG A 99 -3.71 8.83 -5.79
C ARG A 99 -5.21 8.97 -5.81
N VAL A 100 -5.69 10.06 -6.39
CA VAL A 100 -7.12 10.28 -6.64
C VAL A 100 -7.34 10.54 -8.12
N GLU A 101 -8.43 9.97 -8.65
CA GLU A 101 -8.94 10.25 -9.98
C GLU A 101 -10.24 11.04 -9.82
N LEU A 102 -10.33 12.16 -10.54
CA LEU A 102 -11.44 13.09 -10.46
C LEU A 102 -12.15 13.13 -11.81
N ILE A 103 -13.47 12.96 -11.77
CA ILE A 103 -14.35 13.01 -12.93
C ILE A 103 -15.29 14.20 -12.77
N PHE A 104 -15.11 15.21 -13.61
CA PHE A 104 -15.96 16.39 -13.66
C PHE A 104 -17.02 16.17 -14.74
N ARG A 105 -18.30 16.16 -14.36
CA ARG A 105 -19.41 16.11 -15.33
C ARG A 105 -19.42 17.35 -16.24
N THR A 106 -19.10 18.50 -15.66
CA THR A 106 -18.98 19.79 -16.35
C THR A 106 -17.70 20.46 -15.88
N CYS A 107 -16.73 20.63 -16.78
CA CYS A 107 -15.46 21.31 -16.50
C CYS A 107 -15.55 22.79 -16.92
N GLN A 108 -15.25 23.71 -16.00
CA GLN A 108 -15.22 25.16 -16.23
C GLN A 108 -13.83 25.71 -15.96
N SER A 109 -13.47 26.87 -16.52
CA SER A 109 -12.17 27.51 -16.27
C SER A 109 -11.93 27.81 -14.78
N THR A 110 -13.00 27.98 -14.00
CA THR A 110 -13.00 28.17 -12.55
C THR A 110 -12.95 26.87 -11.76
N SER A 111 -13.08 25.71 -12.40
CA SER A 111 -13.00 24.42 -11.72
C SER A 111 -11.61 24.23 -11.13
N SER A 112 -11.59 23.86 -9.86
CA SER A 112 -10.38 23.56 -9.10
C SER A 112 -10.64 22.40 -8.16
N PHE A 113 -9.57 21.80 -7.65
CA PHE A 113 -9.66 20.84 -6.57
C PHE A 113 -8.43 20.92 -5.67
N ASP A 114 -8.65 20.56 -4.41
CA ASP A 114 -7.61 20.34 -3.42
C ASP A 114 -7.50 18.85 -3.14
N HIS A 115 -6.28 18.34 -3.19
CA HIS A 115 -5.95 16.98 -2.76
C HIS A 115 -5.02 17.11 -1.56
N ALA A 116 -5.43 16.57 -0.42
CA ALA A 116 -4.68 16.64 0.83
C ALA A 116 -4.63 15.30 1.55
N VAL A 117 -3.48 15.01 2.14
CA VAL A 117 -3.26 13.94 3.12
C VAL A 117 -2.87 14.60 4.43
N PHE A 118 -3.50 14.21 5.52
CA PHE A 118 -3.30 14.83 6.83
C PHE A 118 -3.29 13.77 7.94
N VAL A 119 -2.66 14.11 9.06
CA VAL A 119 -2.58 13.26 10.26
C VAL A 119 -3.47 13.84 11.36
N ARG A 120 -4.16 12.97 12.11
CA ARG A 120 -4.82 13.37 13.37
C ARG A 120 -4.03 12.82 14.56
N ARG A 121 -3.89 13.65 15.59
CA ARG A 121 -3.18 13.29 16.83
C ARG A 121 -4.06 13.63 18.01
N ALA A 122 -4.13 12.75 19.01
CA ALA A 122 -4.89 13.01 20.24
C ALA A 122 -4.49 14.33 20.94
N SER A 123 -3.23 14.76 20.79
CA SER A 123 -2.72 15.99 21.39
C SER A 123 -3.06 17.27 20.62
N HIS A 124 -3.68 17.18 19.44
CA HIS A 124 -4.00 18.34 18.60
C HIS A 124 -5.49 18.30 18.22
N SER A 125 -6.20 19.40 18.48
CA SER A 125 -7.62 19.53 18.13
C SER A 125 -7.85 19.67 16.63
N SER A 126 -6.86 20.16 15.88
CA SER A 126 -6.90 20.29 14.43
C SER A 126 -6.02 19.24 13.72
N PRO A 127 -6.48 18.68 12.57
CA PRO A 127 -5.63 17.85 11.74
C PRO A 127 -4.42 18.62 11.20
N LEU A 128 -3.27 17.96 11.10
CA LEU A 128 -2.08 18.53 10.47
C LEU A 128 -1.93 17.99 9.05
N THR A 129 -1.94 18.88 8.07
CA THR A 129 -1.65 18.54 6.68
C THR A 129 -0.22 18.05 6.52
N LEU A 130 -0.07 16.83 5.99
CA LEU A 130 1.23 16.25 5.63
C LEU A 130 1.61 16.65 4.20
N MET A 131 0.67 16.47 3.27
CA MET A 131 0.83 16.73 1.85
C MET A 131 -0.41 17.44 1.32
N HIS A 132 -0.24 18.44 0.46
CA HIS A 132 -1.34 19.14 -0.19
C HIS A 132 -0.92 19.61 -1.57
N THR A 133 -1.87 19.59 -2.49
CA THR A 133 -1.75 20.22 -3.79
C THR A 133 -3.09 20.85 -4.17
N HIS A 134 -2.99 22.01 -4.78
CA HIS A 134 -4.11 22.70 -5.41
C HIS A 134 -3.92 22.66 -6.93
N ARG A 135 -4.95 22.24 -7.66
CA ARG A 135 -4.96 22.28 -9.12
C ARG A 135 -6.14 23.08 -9.63
N SER A 136 -5.86 23.98 -10.57
CA SER A 136 -6.83 24.80 -11.30
C SER A 136 -6.38 24.92 -12.76
N GLY A 137 -7.24 25.45 -13.64
CA GLY A 137 -6.89 25.69 -15.05
C GLY A 137 -6.66 24.40 -15.87
N PHE A 138 -7.11 23.25 -15.39
CA PHE A 138 -6.98 21.97 -16.10
C PHE A 138 -8.10 21.72 -17.12
N CYS A 139 -9.15 22.54 -17.14
CA CYS A 139 -10.26 22.39 -18.08
C CYS A 139 -9.89 22.95 -19.46
N PRO A 140 -10.19 22.24 -20.55
CA PRO A 140 -9.95 22.74 -21.90
C PRO A 140 -10.85 23.94 -22.24
N PRO A 141 -10.48 24.77 -23.23
CA PRO A 141 -11.23 25.98 -23.61
C PRO A 141 -12.66 25.69 -24.08
N ASN A 142 -12.92 24.48 -24.60
CA ASN A 142 -14.24 24.05 -25.01
C ASN A 142 -15.06 23.66 -23.76
N HIS A 143 -15.62 24.68 -23.11
CA HIS A 143 -16.41 24.61 -21.88
C HIS A 143 -17.56 23.60 -21.98
N GLY A 144 -17.89 22.95 -20.85
CA GLY A 144 -19.13 22.18 -20.71
C GLY A 144 -19.07 20.70 -21.06
N ARG A 145 -17.92 20.16 -21.49
CA ARG A 145 -17.72 18.71 -21.64
C ARG A 145 -17.20 18.09 -20.34
N GLY A 146 -17.45 16.79 -20.20
CA GLY A 146 -16.87 15.99 -19.14
C GLY A 146 -15.34 15.98 -19.24
N TRP A 147 -14.68 15.99 -18.09
CA TRP A 147 -13.21 16.00 -17.99
C TRP A 147 -12.74 15.09 -16.88
N THR A 148 -11.63 14.40 -17.12
CA THR A 148 -10.99 13.51 -16.16
C THR A 148 -9.57 13.99 -15.90
N THR A 149 -9.17 14.01 -14.63
CA THR A 149 -7.81 14.35 -14.22
C THR A 149 -7.45 13.55 -12.98
N ASP A 150 -6.17 13.46 -12.67
CA ASP A 150 -5.68 12.79 -11.48
C ASP A 150 -4.69 13.65 -10.69
N SER A 151 -4.44 13.21 -9.47
CA SER A 151 -3.45 13.79 -8.58
C SER A 151 -2.80 12.70 -7.75
N PHE A 152 -1.48 12.80 -7.59
CA PHE A 152 -0.66 11.89 -6.79
C PHE A 152 0.14 12.69 -5.77
N LEU A 153 0.11 12.24 -4.52
CA LEU A 153 0.92 12.75 -3.42
C LEU A 153 1.72 11.58 -2.85
N GLY A 154 2.99 11.79 -2.54
CA GLY A 154 3.85 10.76 -1.95
C GLY A 154 5.05 11.36 -1.23
N SER A 155 5.25 11.03 0.05
CA SER A 155 6.40 11.50 0.84
C SER A 155 6.57 10.65 2.10
N ALA A 156 7.76 10.72 2.71
CA ALA A 156 8.09 9.98 3.92
C ALA A 156 7.87 10.84 5.18
N TYR A 157 7.16 10.30 6.17
CA TYR A 157 6.87 10.98 7.43
C TYR A 157 7.14 10.08 8.64
N ILE A 158 7.54 10.69 9.75
CA ILE A 158 7.60 10.01 11.04
C ILE A 158 6.18 9.97 11.62
N CYS A 159 5.56 8.79 11.61
CA CYS A 159 4.29 8.54 12.29
C CYS A 159 4.56 8.03 13.70
N ARG A 160 3.74 8.47 14.67
CA ARG A 160 3.85 8.04 16.06
C ARG A 160 2.80 6.96 16.34
N LYS A 161 3.11 6.05 17.26
CA LYS A 161 2.14 5.11 17.80
C LYS A 161 0.88 5.88 18.26
N THR A 162 -0.30 5.33 17.95
CA THR A 162 -1.63 5.90 18.20
C THR A 162 -1.94 7.23 17.49
N THR A 163 -1.17 7.65 16.50
CA THR A 163 -1.62 8.71 15.57
C THR A 163 -2.30 8.10 14.35
N GLU A 164 -3.33 8.78 13.84
CA GLU A 164 -3.94 8.47 12.54
C GLU A 164 -3.05 9.06 11.45
N CYS A 165 -2.21 8.21 10.87
CA CYS A 165 -1.64 8.39 9.54
C CYS A 165 -2.47 7.48 8.63
#